data_AF-A0A954PXC3-F1
#
_entry.id   AF-A0A954PXC3-F1
#
_cell.length_a   1.000
_cell.length_b   1.000
_cell.length_c   1.000
_cell.angle_alpha   90.00
_cell.angle_beta   90.00
_cell.angle_gamma   90.00
#
_symmetry.space_group_name_H-M   'P 1'
#
loop_
_entity.id
_entity.type
_entity.pdbx_description
1 polymer ?
#
loop_
_entity_poly.entity_id
_entity_poly.type
_entity_poly.pdbx_seq_one_letter_code
_entity_poly.pdbx_strand_id
1 'polypeptide(L)'
;MKFRLRTLLVLVTICGIAAAIILHILNHREKLRVHRIAFDEASESVKFLDDELEAFILQMPEVRRQLLAMDPINPEISLAHSINSSSYSVGGPRFTRDYHYDWQRADGSRDEGIKIYIESKLAEGSLDKHVIRLTHAPDDLSTEVARWVAEKLEQLPAVRVELATLEDGAVLIRED
;
A
#
# COMPACT_ATOMS: atom_id res chain seq x y z
N MET A 1 32.07 39.94 41.57
CA MET A 1 31.10 38.82 41.46
C MET A 1 30.35 38.70 40.11
N LYS A 2 30.54 39.58 39.11
CA LYS A 2 29.80 39.52 37.82
C LYS A 2 30.26 38.44 36.82
N PHE A 3 31.51 37.96 36.92
CA PHE A 3 32.08 36.99 35.97
C PHE A 3 31.45 35.59 36.09
N ARG A 4 31.18 35.13 37.32
CA ARG A 4 30.62 33.80 37.58
C ARG A 4 29.18 33.63 37.05
N LEU A 5 28.38 34.70 37.06
CA LEU A 5 27.00 34.65 36.56
C LEU A 5 26.94 34.48 35.04
N ARG A 6 27.82 35.19 34.30
CA ARG A 6 27.88 35.10 32.83
C ARG A 6 28.31 33.71 32.37
N THR A 7 29.33 33.14 33.02
CA THR A 7 29.80 31.77 32.70
C THR A 7 28.73 30.72 32.98
N LEU A 8 27.98 30.88 34.08
CA LEU A 8 26.90 29.96 34.44
C LEU A 8 25.73 30.06 33.46
N LEU A 9 25.40 31.27 32.99
CA LEU A 9 24.36 31.48 31.99
C LEU A 9 24.71 30.82 30.64
N VAL A 10 25.96 30.99 30.18
CA VAL A 10 26.45 30.33 28.96
C VAL A 10 26.38 28.80 29.07
N LEU A 11 26.77 28.24 30.22
CA LEU A 11 26.72 26.80 30.44
C LEU A 11 25.29 26.27 30.38
N VAL A 12 24.33 26.95 31.02
CA VAL A 12 22.91 26.57 30.97
C VAL A 12 22.37 26.65 29.55
N THR A 13 22.73 27.67 28.77
CA THR A 13 22.32 27.79 27.37
C THR A 13 22.89 26.65 26.52
N ILE A 14 24.17 26.31 26.68
CA ILE A 14 24.79 25.19 25.95
C ILE A 14 24.12 23.87 26.33
N CYS A 15 23.88 23.62 27.62
CA CYS A 15 23.17 22.42 28.07
C CYS A 15 21.75 22.34 27.49
N GLY A 16 21.02 23.47 27.42
CA GLY A 16 19.68 23.51 26.82
C GLY A 16 19.68 23.19 25.33
N ILE A 17 20.63 23.75 24.58
CA ILE A 17 20.80 23.46 23.13
C ILE A 17 21.17 21.99 22.93
N ALA A 18 22.11 21.46 23.72
CA ALA A 18 22.50 20.06 23.63
C ALA A 18 21.33 19.11 23.91
N ALA A 19 20.52 19.39 24.94
CA ALA A 19 19.32 18.60 25.23
C ALA A 19 18.29 18.65 24.09
N ALA A 20 18.06 19.83 23.49
CA ALA A 20 17.15 19.97 22.35
C ALA A 20 17.62 19.16 21.13
N ILE A 21 18.91 19.19 20.82
CA ILE A 21 19.50 18.41 19.71
C ILE A 21 19.34 16.91 19.98
N ILE A 22 19.64 16.44 21.19
CA ILE A 22 19.50 15.04 21.56
C ILE A 22 18.04 14.58 21.42
N LEU A 23 17.09 15.36 21.92
CA LEU A 23 15.65 15.06 21.78
C LEU A 23 15.22 15.01 20.31
N HIS A 24 15.72 15.92 19.47
CA HIS A 24 15.43 15.93 18.04
C HIS A 24 15.95 14.65 17.36
N ILE A 25 17.17 14.22 17.66
CA ILE A 25 17.77 12.99 17.11
C ILE A 25 16.98 11.76 17.57
N LEU A 26 16.62 11.69 18.86
CA LEU A 26 15.84 10.57 19.41
C LEU A 26 14.45 10.49 18.77
N ASN A 27 13.75 11.62 18.63
CA ASN A 27 12.46 11.69 17.97
C ASN A 27 12.57 11.26 16.49
N HIS A 28 13.61 11.71 15.78
CA HIS A 28 13.83 11.32 14.38
C HIS A 28 14.08 9.81 14.23
N ARG A 29 14.91 9.23 15.11
CA ARG A 29 15.16 7.78 15.12
C ARG A 29 13.92 6.96 15.42
N GLU A 30 13.10 7.43 16.36
CA GLU A 30 11.86 6.74 16.72
C GLU A 30 10.86 6.78 15.57
N LYS A 31 10.71 7.92 14.88
CA LYS A 31 9.88 8.01 13.66
C LYS A 31 10.35 7.05 12.57
N LEU A 32 11.65 6.96 12.32
CA LEU A 32 12.21 6.00 11.36
C LEU A 32 11.92 4.54 11.76
N ARG A 33 12.01 4.23 13.06
CA ARG A 33 11.71 2.90 13.59
C ARG A 33 10.24 2.54 13.37
N VAL A 34 9.33 3.45 13.72
CA VAL A 34 7.88 3.27 13.51
C VAL A 34 7.55 3.11 12.03
N HIS A 35 8.10 3.97 11.17
CA HIS A 35 7.90 3.87 9.72
C HIS A 35 8.35 2.51 9.18
N ARG A 36 9.52 2.02 9.62
CA ARG A 36 10.04 0.72 9.17
C ARG A 36 9.13 -0.44 9.59
N ILE A 37 8.65 -0.43 10.83
CA ILE A 37 7.72 -1.45 11.32
C ILE A 37 6.42 -1.41 10.50
N ALA A 38 5.86 -0.22 10.28
CA ALA A 38 4.65 -0.05 9.48
C ALA A 38 4.85 -0.53 8.02
N PHE A 39 6.03 -0.28 7.43
CA PHE A 39 6.36 -0.80 6.10
C PHE A 39 6.42 -2.34 6.10
N ASP A 40 7.11 -2.94 7.07
CA ASP A 40 7.24 -4.39 7.15
C ASP A 40 5.85 -5.05 7.35
N GLU A 41 5.02 -4.50 8.25
CA GLU A 41 3.63 -4.95 8.48
C GLU A 41 2.75 -4.78 7.24
N ALA A 42 2.84 -3.65 6.54
CA ALA A 42 2.08 -3.41 5.32
C ALA A 42 2.51 -4.34 4.19
N SER A 43 3.83 -4.49 3.99
CA SER A 43 4.38 -5.40 2.99
C SER A 43 3.96 -6.84 3.26
N GLU A 44 3.95 -7.26 4.53
CA GLU A 44 3.49 -8.59 4.92
C GLU A 44 1.98 -8.77 4.69
N SER A 45 1.17 -7.78 5.08
CA SER A 45 -0.29 -7.79 4.86
C SER A 45 -0.62 -7.89 3.38
N VAL A 46 0.03 -7.09 2.53
CA VAL A 46 -0.11 -7.17 1.07
C VAL A 46 0.39 -8.52 0.56
N LYS A 47 1.43 -9.13 1.17
CA LYS A 47 1.93 -10.45 0.78
C LYS A 47 0.87 -11.57 0.94
N PHE A 48 0.02 -11.47 1.96
CA PHE A 48 -0.96 -12.51 2.30
C PHE A 48 -2.40 -12.17 1.93
N LEU A 49 -2.65 -11.04 1.28
CA LEU A 49 -4.00 -10.57 0.94
C LEU A 49 -4.73 -11.43 -0.11
N ASP A 50 -4.00 -12.24 -0.89
CA ASP A 50 -4.51 -12.93 -2.08
C ASP A 50 -5.72 -13.84 -1.81
N ASP A 51 -5.59 -14.78 -0.86
CA ASP A 51 -6.68 -15.71 -0.53
C ASP A 51 -7.94 -14.98 -0.04
N GLU A 52 -7.77 -13.92 0.75
CA GLU A 52 -8.89 -13.11 1.24
C GLU A 52 -9.54 -12.29 0.11
N LEU A 53 -8.73 -11.76 -0.80
CA LEU A 53 -9.17 -10.99 -1.94
C LEU A 53 -9.96 -11.86 -2.93
N GLU A 54 -9.45 -13.04 -3.25
CA GLU A 54 -10.16 -14.02 -4.07
C GLU A 54 -11.50 -14.43 -3.42
N ALA A 55 -11.48 -14.74 -2.12
CA ALA A 55 -12.70 -15.11 -1.39
C ALA A 55 -13.72 -13.96 -1.36
N PHE A 56 -13.28 -12.70 -1.24
CA PHE A 56 -14.15 -11.53 -1.29
C PHE A 56 -14.76 -11.34 -2.68
N ILE A 57 -13.95 -11.40 -3.74
CA ILE A 57 -14.38 -11.28 -5.14
C ILE A 57 -15.46 -12.32 -5.46
N LEU A 58 -15.26 -13.58 -5.07
CA LEU A 58 -16.22 -14.66 -5.32
C LEU A 58 -17.53 -14.55 -4.50
N GLN A 59 -17.57 -13.69 -3.47
CA GLN A 59 -18.79 -13.39 -2.72
C GLN A 59 -19.63 -12.28 -3.35
N MET A 60 -19.05 -11.49 -4.27
CA MET A 60 -19.76 -10.39 -4.92
C MET A 60 -20.86 -10.93 -5.86
N PRO A 61 -22.13 -10.51 -5.67
CA PRO A 61 -23.25 -10.96 -6.51
C PRO A 61 -23.06 -10.66 -8.00
N GLU A 62 -22.47 -9.51 -8.31
CA GLU A 62 -22.18 -9.03 -9.65
C GLU A 62 -21.16 -9.95 -10.35
N VAL A 63 -20.10 -10.36 -9.66
CA VAL A 63 -19.10 -11.32 -10.17
C VAL A 63 -19.77 -12.66 -10.45
N ARG A 64 -20.54 -13.19 -9.48
CA ARG A 64 -21.29 -14.44 -9.68
C ARG A 64 -22.24 -14.36 -10.87
N ARG A 65 -22.92 -13.21 -11.04
CA ARG A 65 -23.83 -12.97 -12.17
C ARG A 65 -23.07 -12.94 -13.49
N GLN A 66 -21.90 -12.31 -13.56
CA GLN A 66 -21.08 -12.29 -14.77
C GLN A 66 -20.56 -13.68 -15.12
N LEU A 67 -20.05 -14.44 -14.14
CA LEU A 67 -19.61 -15.82 -14.34
C LEU A 67 -20.78 -16.70 -14.85
N LEU A 68 -21.96 -16.63 -14.23
CA LEU A 68 -23.14 -17.39 -14.67
C LEU A 68 -23.71 -16.93 -16.03
N ALA A 69 -23.61 -15.64 -16.36
CA ALA A 69 -24.05 -15.11 -17.65
C ALA A 69 -23.16 -15.59 -18.80
N MET A 70 -21.88 -15.87 -18.53
CA MET A 70 -20.94 -16.39 -19.52
C MET A 70 -21.19 -17.87 -19.86
N ASP A 71 -21.66 -18.70 -18.92
CA ASP A 71 -22.16 -20.05 -19.21
C ASP A 71 -23.21 -20.51 -18.17
N PRO A 72 -24.50 -20.58 -18.55
CA PRO A 72 -25.56 -21.02 -17.64
C PRO A 72 -25.62 -22.54 -17.43
N ILE A 73 -24.89 -23.34 -18.22
CA ILE A 73 -25.04 -24.80 -18.28
C ILE A 73 -23.87 -25.51 -17.58
N ASN A 74 -22.67 -24.94 -17.64
CA ASN A 74 -21.47 -25.49 -17.00
C ASN A 74 -20.81 -24.45 -16.07
N PRO A 75 -21.17 -24.42 -14.78
CA PRO A 75 -20.75 -23.37 -13.86
C PRO A 75 -19.28 -23.44 -13.41
N GLU A 76 -18.48 -24.37 -13.95
CA GLU A 76 -17.03 -24.45 -13.72
C GLU A 76 -16.25 -23.35 -14.49
N ILE A 77 -16.81 -22.15 -14.55
CA ILE A 77 -16.07 -20.94 -14.96
C ILE A 77 -15.23 -20.53 -13.75
N SER A 78 -13.92 -20.67 -13.88
CA SER A 78 -12.96 -20.33 -12.83
C SER A 78 -12.54 -18.87 -12.92
N LEU A 79 -12.29 -18.29 -11.76
CA LEU A 79 -11.50 -17.09 -11.65
C LEU A 79 -10.04 -17.47 -11.91
N ALA A 80 -9.47 -17.03 -13.04
CA ALA A 80 -8.04 -17.16 -13.25
C ALA A 80 -7.36 -15.92 -12.65
N HIS A 81 -6.22 -16.08 -11.99
CA HIS A 81 -5.48 -14.92 -11.50
C HIS A 81 -3.99 -15.01 -11.83
N SER A 82 -3.37 -13.84 -11.94
CA SER A 82 -1.93 -13.70 -12.04
C SER A 82 -1.47 -12.62 -11.08
N ILE A 83 -0.37 -12.90 -10.39
CA ILE A 83 0.19 -12.01 -9.39
C ILE A 83 1.63 -11.72 -9.77
N ASN A 84 1.92 -10.43 -9.92
CA ASN A 84 3.28 -9.96 -10.04
C ASN A 84 3.67 -9.22 -8.75
N SER A 85 4.90 -9.41 -8.28
CA SER A 85 5.39 -8.73 -7.10
C SER A 85 6.86 -8.38 -7.24
N SER A 86 7.22 -7.19 -6.75
CA SER A 86 8.61 -6.78 -6.63
C SER A 86 8.81 -6.02 -5.32
N SER A 87 9.95 -6.25 -4.68
CA SER A 87 10.36 -5.52 -3.49
C SER A 87 11.83 -5.17 -3.65
N TYR A 88 12.16 -3.89 -3.50
CA TYR A 88 13.52 -3.39 -3.63
C TYR A 88 13.79 -2.29 -2.62
N SER A 89 15.06 -2.19 -2.23
CA SER A 89 15.55 -1.24 -1.22
C SER A 89 16.46 -0.15 -1.79
N VAL A 90 16.77 -0.21 -3.08
CA VAL A 90 17.62 0.80 -3.74
C VAL A 90 16.81 2.09 -3.88
N GLY A 91 17.18 3.11 -3.11
CA GLY A 91 16.45 4.39 -3.04
C GLY A 91 15.44 4.50 -1.90
N GLY A 92 15.28 3.47 -1.08
CA GLY A 92 14.34 3.44 0.06
C GLY A 92 13.45 2.19 0.05
N PRO A 93 12.70 1.93 1.13
CA PRO A 93 11.79 0.79 1.21
C PRO A 93 10.64 0.96 0.21
N ARG A 94 10.57 0.08 -0.80
CA ARG A 94 9.50 0.03 -1.79
C ARG A 94 9.01 -1.40 -2.03
N PHE A 95 7.70 -1.57 -2.15
CA PHE A 95 7.06 -2.76 -2.70
C PHE A 95 6.05 -2.38 -3.77
N THR A 96 5.86 -3.26 -4.73
CA THR A 96 4.80 -3.21 -5.73
C THR A 96 4.14 -4.59 -5.83
N ARG A 97 2.82 -4.63 -5.91
CA ARG A 97 2.07 -5.86 -6.15
C ARG A 97 0.89 -5.62 -7.07
N ASP A 98 0.76 -6.51 -8.04
CA ASP A 98 -0.22 -6.40 -9.12
C ASP A 98 -1.12 -7.64 -9.02
N TYR A 99 -2.42 -7.41 -8.86
CA TYR A 99 -3.44 -8.44 -8.85
C TYR A 99 -4.29 -8.31 -10.10
N HIS A 100 -4.18 -9.29 -10.98
CA HIS A 100 -5.01 -9.38 -12.18
C HIS A 100 -5.85 -10.64 -12.11
N TYR A 101 -7.16 -10.47 -12.03
CA TYR A 101 -8.15 -11.54 -12.06
C TYR A 101 -8.87 -11.51 -13.41
N ASP A 102 -8.80 -12.59 -14.16
CA ASP A 102 -9.44 -12.78 -15.47
C ASP A 102 -10.64 -13.71 -15.34
N TRP A 103 -11.65 -13.48 -16.19
CA TRP A 103 -12.76 -14.42 -16.34
C TRP A 103 -12.38 -15.52 -17.32
N GLN A 104 -12.35 -16.77 -16.87
CA GLN A 104 -12.02 -17.90 -17.74
C GLN A 104 -13.27 -18.59 -18.27
N ARG A 105 -13.49 -18.53 -19.58
CA ARG A 105 -14.65 -19.16 -20.24
C ARG A 105 -14.45 -20.68 -20.40
N ALA A 106 -15.55 -21.40 -20.63
CA ALA A 106 -15.55 -22.85 -20.83
C ALA A 106 -14.77 -23.32 -22.08
N ASP A 107 -14.62 -22.45 -23.08
CA ASP A 107 -13.79 -22.70 -24.27
C ASP A 107 -12.28 -22.46 -24.03
N GLY A 108 -11.90 -22.06 -22.82
CA GLY A 108 -10.53 -21.75 -22.41
C GLY A 108 -10.07 -20.32 -22.73
N SER A 109 -10.90 -19.50 -23.36
CA SER A 109 -10.61 -18.08 -23.57
C SER A 109 -10.71 -17.26 -22.27
N ARG A 110 -10.11 -16.07 -22.27
CA ARG A 110 -10.06 -15.16 -21.12
C ARG A 110 -10.62 -13.80 -21.48
N ASP A 111 -11.46 -13.27 -20.61
CA ASP A 111 -11.87 -11.87 -20.63
C ASP A 111 -11.23 -11.11 -19.46
N GLU A 112 -11.00 -9.82 -19.67
CA GLU A 112 -10.48 -8.93 -18.65
C GLU A 112 -11.48 -8.78 -17.51
N GLY A 113 -11.02 -9.09 -16.28
CA GLY A 113 -11.80 -8.94 -15.06
C GLY A 113 -11.32 -7.78 -14.20
N ILE A 114 -10.83 -8.10 -13.00
CA ILE A 114 -10.50 -7.12 -11.97
C ILE A 114 -8.99 -6.86 -11.96
N LYS A 115 -8.60 -5.58 -11.95
CA LYS A 115 -7.19 -5.16 -11.89
C LYS A 115 -6.94 -4.22 -10.73
N ILE A 116 -6.00 -4.59 -9.87
CA ILE A 116 -5.57 -3.80 -8.70
C ILE A 116 -4.06 -3.77 -8.63
N TYR A 117 -3.50 -2.57 -8.57
CA TYR A 117 -2.09 -2.30 -8.39
C TYR A 117 -1.86 -1.63 -7.04
N ILE A 118 -0.99 -2.21 -6.22
CA ILE A 118 -0.66 -1.70 -4.90
C ILE A 118 0.81 -1.32 -4.91
N GLU A 119 1.13 -0.06 -4.66
CA GLU A 119 2.50 0.41 -4.48
C GLU A 119 2.67 1.14 -3.15
N SER A 120 3.79 0.90 -2.48
CA SER A 120 4.21 1.78 -1.40
C SER A 120 4.83 3.05 -1.96
N LYS A 121 4.43 4.21 -1.43
CA LYS A 121 5.02 5.51 -1.74
C LYS A 121 5.80 6.04 -0.55
N LEU A 122 7.02 6.49 -0.82
CA LEU A 122 7.79 7.26 0.15
C LEU A 122 7.20 8.67 0.23
N ALA A 123 6.58 9.03 1.34
CA ALA A 123 6.05 10.36 1.53
C ALA A 123 7.21 11.36 1.67
N GLU A 124 7.31 12.34 0.76
CA GLU A 124 8.24 13.45 0.94
C GLU A 124 7.88 14.25 2.20
N GLY A 125 8.83 14.36 3.14
CA GLY A 125 8.71 15.23 4.31
C GLY A 125 7.85 14.70 5.48
N SER A 126 7.26 13.51 5.38
CA SER A 126 6.47 12.91 6.48
C SER A 126 6.94 11.49 6.78
N LEU A 127 7.56 11.31 7.96
CA LEU A 127 7.87 9.99 8.51
C LEU A 127 6.75 9.46 9.42
N ASP A 128 5.63 10.18 9.51
CA ASP A 128 4.60 9.93 10.51
C ASP A 128 3.58 8.88 10.05
N LYS A 129 3.47 8.64 8.73
CA LYS A 129 2.64 7.60 8.14
C LYS A 129 3.30 6.99 6.90
N HIS A 130 3.14 5.68 6.74
CA HIS A 130 3.43 4.94 5.53
C HIS A 130 2.29 5.13 4.52
N VAL A 131 2.60 5.55 3.30
CA VAL A 131 1.59 5.81 2.26
C VAL A 131 1.58 4.65 1.27
N ILE A 132 0.41 4.07 1.04
CA ILE A 132 0.18 3.04 0.03
C ILE A 132 -0.73 3.65 -1.02
N ARG A 133 -0.30 3.64 -2.27
CA ARG A 133 -1.17 3.97 -3.39
C ARG A 133 -1.78 2.69 -3.93
N LEU A 134 -3.09 2.69 -4.06
CA LEU A 134 -3.87 1.63 -4.68
C LEU A 134 -4.50 2.17 -5.96
N THR A 135 -4.07 1.62 -7.09
CA THR A 135 -4.52 2.00 -8.42
C THR A 135 -5.41 0.91 -8.99
N HIS A 136 -6.59 1.24 -9.52
CA HIS A 136 -7.56 0.26 -10.02
C HIS A 136 -8.21 0.68 -11.33
N ALA A 137 -8.79 -0.27 -12.07
CA ALA A 137 -9.55 0.06 -13.28
C ALA A 137 -10.82 0.89 -12.95
N PRO A 138 -11.28 1.77 -13.86
CA PRO A 138 -12.37 2.71 -13.58
C PRO A 138 -13.77 2.08 -13.62
N ASP A 139 -13.89 0.75 -13.49
CA ASP A 139 -15.17 0.04 -13.42
C ASP A 139 -15.65 -0.14 -11.97
N ASP A 140 -16.96 -0.39 -11.81
CA ASP A 140 -17.61 -0.49 -10.50
C ASP A 140 -17.05 -1.65 -9.66
N LEU A 141 -16.73 -2.79 -10.29
CA LEU A 141 -16.18 -3.96 -9.59
C LEU A 141 -14.78 -3.67 -9.05
N SER A 142 -13.88 -3.19 -9.91
CA SER A 142 -12.53 -2.82 -9.50
C SER A 142 -12.52 -1.72 -8.45
N THR A 143 -13.46 -0.78 -8.52
CA THR A 143 -13.63 0.27 -7.50
C THR A 143 -14.08 -0.28 -6.15
N GLU A 144 -15.03 -1.23 -6.14
CA GLU A 144 -15.50 -1.85 -4.90
C GLU A 144 -14.39 -2.69 -4.25
N VAL A 145 -13.69 -3.49 -5.05
CA VAL A 145 -12.57 -4.29 -4.53
C VAL A 145 -11.43 -3.39 -4.06
N ALA A 146 -11.10 -2.32 -4.79
CA ALA A 146 -10.14 -1.31 -4.36
C ALA A 146 -10.48 -0.69 -3.00
N ARG A 147 -11.77 -0.38 -2.77
CA ARG A 147 -12.24 0.14 -1.48
C ARG A 147 -12.08 -0.90 -0.37
N TRP A 148 -12.45 -2.15 -0.62
CA TRP A 148 -12.30 -3.23 0.36
C TRP A 148 -10.83 -3.45 0.75
N VAL A 149 -9.92 -3.45 -0.24
CA VAL A 149 -8.48 -3.56 0.03
C VAL A 149 -7.98 -2.34 0.82
N ALA A 150 -8.43 -1.13 0.49
CA ALA A 150 -8.08 0.06 1.24
C ALA A 150 -8.53 -0.04 2.71
N GLU A 151 -9.76 -0.48 2.96
CA GLU A 151 -10.28 -0.68 4.33
C GLU A 151 -9.46 -1.70 5.13
N LYS A 152 -8.95 -2.77 4.48
CA LYS A 152 -8.06 -3.74 5.12
C LYS A 152 -6.71 -3.13 5.48
N LEU A 153 -6.10 -2.39 4.55
CA LEU A 153 -4.78 -1.78 4.76
C LEU A 153 -4.82 -0.60 5.74
N GLU A 154 -5.94 0.14 5.79
CA GLU A 154 -6.13 1.24 6.74
C GLU A 154 -6.34 0.78 8.20
N GLN A 155 -6.59 -0.51 8.43
CA GLN A 155 -6.57 -1.08 9.79
C GLN A 155 -5.16 -1.15 10.38
N LEU A 156 -4.13 -1.09 9.54
CA LEU A 156 -2.74 -1.12 9.99
C LEU A 156 -2.34 0.22 10.63
N PRO A 157 -1.64 0.17 11.77
CA PRO A 157 -1.19 1.39 12.45
C PRO A 157 -0.22 2.16 11.55
N ALA A 158 -0.35 3.49 11.56
CA ALA A 158 0.50 4.38 10.78
C ALA A 158 0.49 4.14 9.26
N VAL A 159 -0.52 3.47 8.70
CA VAL A 159 -0.75 3.38 7.25
C VAL A 159 -1.78 4.43 6.81
N ARG A 160 -1.62 4.93 5.59
CA ARG A 160 -2.59 5.75 4.87
C ARG A 160 -2.70 5.22 3.45
N VAL A 161 -3.93 5.03 2.96
CA VAL A 161 -4.16 4.59 1.58
C VAL A 161 -4.56 5.77 0.71
N GLU A 162 -4.06 5.80 -0.52
CA GLU A 162 -4.44 6.73 -1.58
C GLU A 162 -5.06 5.91 -2.73
N LEU A 163 -6.33 6.12 -3.02
CA LEU A 163 -7.00 5.51 -4.17
C LEU A 163 -6.70 6.32 -5.44
N ALA A 164 -6.37 5.63 -6.52
CA ALA A 164 -6.17 6.18 -7.85
C ALA A 164 -6.85 5.28 -8.90
N THR A 165 -7.25 5.87 -10.01
CA THR A 165 -7.80 5.14 -11.16
C THR A 165 -6.75 4.98 -12.25
N LEU A 166 -6.76 3.85 -12.95
CA LEU A 166 -6.07 3.66 -14.22
C LEU A 166 -6.74 4.58 -15.25
N GLU A 167 -6.18 5.75 -15.50
CA GLU A 167 -6.54 6.52 -16.69
C GLU A 167 -5.94 5.80 -17.93
N ASP A 168 -6.77 5.60 -18.96
CA ASP A 168 -6.39 4.94 -20.22
C ASP A 168 -5.01 5.42 -20.70
N GLY A 169 -3.99 4.59 -20.54
CA GLY A 169 -2.66 4.78 -21.14
C GLY A 169 -1.52 5.28 -20.24
N ALA A 170 -1.61 5.28 -18.92
CA ALA A 170 -0.43 5.60 -18.09
C ALA A 170 -0.33 4.85 -16.75
N VAL A 171 -0.06 3.54 -16.82
CA VAL A 171 0.99 2.99 -15.95
C VAL A 171 2.21 2.82 -16.85
N LEU A 172 2.93 3.91 -17.06
CA LEU A 172 4.35 3.81 -17.42
C LEU A 172 5.01 3.12 -16.24
N ILE A 173 5.09 1.79 -16.30
CA ILE A 173 6.26 1.08 -15.81
C ILE A 173 7.41 1.67 -16.61
N ARG A 174 7.96 2.78 -16.12
CA ARG A 174 9.20 3.33 -16.63
C ARG A 174 10.27 2.36 -16.13
N GLU A 175 10.81 1.58 -17.07
CA GLU A 175 12.08 0.90 -16.91
C GLU A 175 13.09 1.90 -16.34
N ASP A 176 13.73 1.52 -15.24
CA ASP A 176 15.16 1.73 -14.96
C ASP A 176 15.60 0.66 -13.93
#